data_AF-A0A938DD68-F1
#
_entry.id   AF-A0A938DD68-F1
#
_cell.length_a   1.000
_cell.length_b   1.000
_cell.length_c   1.000
_cell.angle_alpha   90.00
_cell.angle_beta   90.00
_cell.angle_gamma   90.00
#
_symmetry.space_group_name_H-M   'P 1'
#
loop_
_entity.id
_entity.type
_entity.pdbx_description
1 polymer ?
#
loop_
_entity_poly.entity_id
_entity_poly.type
_entity_poly.pdbx_seq_one_letter_code
_entity_poly.pdbx_strand_id
1 'polypeptide(L)'
;MAQISSDKQTRVPTAIELASRQREISVSEFFLKNRHLLGFDTPAKALVTAVKEAVDNALDACEEAGVLPDIVVHVRDRLGKARVVVEDNGPGIVESQIARIFGKLLYGSKFHKLSQSRGQQGMGISAAGMYGQLTVGKPLHIISRTEGDELASELYVSIDTANNRPDIHRKRRVEWDCPHGTRVEMEMEGHHQAGPHSVEVYLKQTAIANPHVSITYVDPHGKETQFLRCADNLPSRPKEIKPHPHGVELGRLIQMLSNTTSRSLLRFLVDEFSCVGKKTAIEIIKRAGKPLTDRSYPTHIAHAQAAALHRAIQKTRVLAPRTDCIVPIGESQLLEGLRKELAADFYTTATRPAAAYRGNPFQVEVGMAFGRPGELDIEVDAGGHMRRKQKAQHASAVEQLIAPKDEPVRLLRFANRTPLLYQQSSCAITKAVIQTNWRTYGLHQTKGALPIAPMAILVHVASVWIPYTSESKEAIEPYPEILKEIKLGLQQCARRLAHYLRRELHLHQEYDRRAHIERYLPHIGAALQDILALSDDERDSTVNMLDDVLHTSRTTKRSKP
;
A
#
# COMPACT_ATOMS: atom_id res chain seq x y z
N MET A 1 9.80 -16.51 -75.25
CA MET A 1 9.11 -17.64 -74.60
C MET A 1 9.59 -17.71 -73.16
N ALA A 2 8.76 -17.30 -72.22
CA ALA A 2 9.05 -17.31 -70.80
C ALA A 2 8.91 -18.75 -70.25
N GLN A 3 9.93 -19.26 -69.55
CA GLN A 3 9.80 -20.43 -68.71
C GLN A 3 9.55 -19.98 -67.27
N ILE A 4 8.41 -20.43 -66.77
CA ILE A 4 7.82 -20.12 -65.48
C ILE A 4 8.65 -20.82 -64.39
N SER A 5 9.17 -20.00 -63.47
CA SER A 5 9.75 -20.42 -62.19
C SER A 5 8.74 -21.27 -61.42
N SER A 6 9.06 -22.53 -61.14
CA SER A 6 8.25 -23.40 -60.30
C SER A 6 8.29 -22.93 -58.85
N ASP A 7 7.12 -22.56 -58.35
CA ASP A 7 6.87 -22.28 -56.94
C ASP A 7 7.32 -23.48 -56.09
N LYS A 8 8.30 -23.26 -55.20
CA LYS A 8 8.63 -24.21 -54.13
C LYS A 8 7.45 -24.24 -53.16
N GLN A 9 6.51 -25.16 -53.38
CA GLN A 9 5.47 -25.49 -52.42
C GLN A 9 6.10 -25.81 -51.06
N THR A 10 5.83 -24.95 -50.09
CA THR A 10 6.29 -25.09 -48.71
C THR A 10 5.59 -26.32 -48.13
N ARG A 11 6.35 -27.39 -47.89
CA ARG A 11 5.83 -28.66 -47.36
C ARG A 11 5.13 -28.41 -46.02
N VAL A 12 3.84 -28.72 -45.95
CA VAL A 12 3.04 -28.60 -44.72
C VAL A 12 3.47 -29.69 -43.74
N PRO A 13 3.88 -29.34 -42.50
CA PRO A 13 4.34 -30.32 -41.52
C PRO A 13 3.22 -31.24 -41.07
N THR A 14 3.55 -32.51 -40.84
CA THR A 14 2.60 -33.54 -40.36
C THR A 14 2.28 -33.35 -38.88
N ALA A 15 1.13 -33.88 -38.42
CA ALA A 15 0.73 -33.79 -37.01
C ALA A 15 1.76 -34.42 -36.05
N ILE A 16 2.47 -35.47 -36.47
CA ILE A 16 3.54 -36.12 -35.68
C ILE A 16 4.77 -35.22 -35.59
N GLU A 17 5.15 -34.53 -36.68
CA GLU A 17 6.24 -33.55 -36.68
C GLU A 17 5.88 -32.29 -35.88
N LEU A 18 4.60 -31.91 -35.82
CA LEU A 18 4.12 -30.83 -34.96
C LEU A 18 4.11 -31.25 -33.48
N ALA A 19 3.73 -32.50 -33.19
CA ALA A 19 3.72 -33.04 -31.83
C ALA A 19 5.15 -33.19 -31.27
N SER A 20 6.13 -33.65 -32.07
CA SER A 20 7.53 -33.78 -31.64
C SER A 20 8.22 -32.44 -31.36
N ARG A 21 7.62 -31.32 -31.80
CA ARG A 21 8.08 -29.95 -31.51
C ARG A 21 7.48 -29.38 -30.23
N GLN A 22 6.51 -30.04 -29.61
CA GLN A 22 5.95 -29.59 -28.33
C GLN A 22 6.99 -29.75 -27.22
N ARG A 23 7.21 -28.69 -26.45
CA ARG A 23 8.15 -28.68 -25.32
C ARG A 23 7.49 -28.04 -24.12
N GLU A 24 7.68 -28.64 -22.95
CA GLU A 24 7.35 -28.03 -21.67
C GLU A 24 8.36 -26.92 -21.37
N ILE A 25 7.90 -25.84 -20.74
CA ILE A 25 8.75 -24.74 -20.27
C ILE A 25 8.64 -24.66 -18.76
N SER A 26 9.75 -24.40 -18.09
CA SER A 26 9.73 -24.20 -16.64
C SER A 26 9.03 -22.87 -16.29
N VAL A 27 8.59 -22.74 -15.04
CA VAL A 27 8.05 -21.48 -14.52
C VAL A 27 9.08 -20.35 -14.63
N SER A 28 10.36 -20.64 -14.36
CA SER A 28 11.44 -19.66 -14.47
C SER A 28 11.68 -19.24 -15.92
N GLU A 29 11.58 -20.17 -16.87
CA GLU A 29 11.70 -19.85 -18.29
C GLU A 29 10.49 -19.03 -18.80
N PHE A 30 9.29 -19.34 -18.33
CA PHE A 30 8.09 -18.56 -18.63
C PHE A 30 8.25 -17.10 -18.21
N PHE A 31 8.70 -16.87 -16.97
CA PHE A 31 8.90 -15.50 -16.47
C PHE A 31 10.10 -14.80 -17.07
N LEU A 32 11.15 -15.53 -17.45
CA LEU A 32 12.27 -14.98 -18.22
C LEU A 32 11.78 -14.40 -19.55
N LYS A 33 10.90 -15.12 -20.27
CA LYS A 33 10.29 -14.63 -21.51
C LYS A 33 9.28 -13.50 -21.26
N ASN A 34 8.66 -13.47 -20.08
CA ASN A 34 7.59 -12.54 -19.72
C ASN A 34 7.94 -11.65 -18.51
N ARG A 35 9.13 -11.04 -18.51
CA ARG A 35 9.64 -10.20 -17.39
C ARG A 35 8.69 -9.08 -16.95
N HIS A 36 7.87 -8.58 -17.85
CA HIS A 36 6.88 -7.53 -17.58
C HIS A 36 5.77 -7.99 -16.61
N LEU A 37 5.48 -9.31 -16.55
CA LEU A 37 4.50 -9.85 -15.60
C LEU A 37 4.97 -9.71 -14.14
N LEU A 38 6.28 -9.71 -13.93
CA LEU A 38 6.91 -9.58 -12.61
C LEU A 38 7.27 -8.13 -12.26
N GLY A 39 6.95 -7.16 -13.13
CA GLY A 39 7.24 -5.75 -12.89
C GLY A 39 8.65 -5.31 -13.29
N PHE A 40 9.38 -6.11 -14.08
CA PHE A 40 10.71 -5.80 -14.61
C PHE A 40 10.62 -5.32 -16.08
N ASP A 41 9.76 -4.33 -16.32
CA ASP A 41 9.42 -3.83 -17.65
C ASP A 41 10.49 -2.86 -18.18
N THR A 42 10.94 -1.93 -17.32
CA THR A 42 11.94 -0.89 -17.63
C THR A 42 13.03 -0.86 -16.55
N PRO A 43 14.27 -0.42 -16.86
CA PRO A 43 15.36 -0.37 -15.88
C PRO A 43 15.05 0.46 -14.63
N ALA A 44 14.37 1.60 -14.77
CA ALA A 44 13.97 2.43 -13.63
C ALA A 44 12.95 1.72 -12.73
N LYS A 45 11.95 1.05 -13.33
CA LYS A 45 10.95 0.27 -12.58
C LYS A 45 11.56 -0.96 -11.92
N ALA A 46 12.44 -1.67 -12.63
CA ALA A 46 13.14 -2.85 -12.14
C ALA A 46 13.89 -2.56 -10.83
N LEU A 47 14.58 -1.41 -10.75
CA LEU A 47 15.27 -0.97 -9.55
C LEU A 47 14.32 -0.79 -8.36
N VAL A 48 13.19 -0.10 -8.56
CA VAL A 48 12.18 0.12 -7.51
C VAL A 48 11.53 -1.20 -7.09
N THR A 49 11.18 -2.07 -8.03
CA THR A 49 10.62 -3.40 -7.76
C THR A 49 11.58 -4.25 -6.93
N ALA A 50 12.88 -4.23 -7.25
CA ALA A 50 13.89 -4.98 -6.51
C ALA A 50 14.03 -4.49 -5.06
N VAL A 51 14.09 -3.16 -4.85
CA VAL A 51 14.11 -2.57 -3.50
C VAL A 51 12.83 -2.93 -2.75
N LYS A 52 11.67 -2.82 -3.41
CA LYS A 52 10.36 -3.13 -2.83
C LYS A 52 10.29 -4.57 -2.31
N GLU A 53 10.65 -5.55 -3.14
CA GLU A 53 10.60 -6.95 -2.73
C GLU A 53 11.62 -7.29 -1.64
N ALA A 54 12.77 -6.62 -1.60
CA ALA A 54 13.75 -6.81 -0.53
C ALA A 54 13.27 -6.20 0.80
N VAL A 55 12.79 -4.96 0.79
CA VAL A 55 12.28 -4.25 1.98
C VAL A 55 11.03 -4.91 2.55
N ASP A 56 10.08 -5.33 1.69
CA ASP A 56 8.86 -6.00 2.15
C ASP A 56 9.17 -7.35 2.84
N ASN A 57 10.18 -8.08 2.37
CA ASN A 57 10.62 -9.33 3.00
C ASN A 57 11.36 -9.09 4.33
N ALA A 58 12.19 -8.06 4.41
CA ALA A 58 12.84 -7.64 5.65
C ALA A 58 11.80 -7.26 6.72
N LEU A 59 10.80 -6.45 6.36
CA LEU A 59 9.70 -6.07 7.25
C LEU A 59 8.92 -7.28 7.77
N ASP A 60 8.52 -8.19 6.87
CA ASP A 60 7.80 -9.40 7.24
C ASP A 60 8.65 -10.28 8.20
N ALA A 61 9.96 -10.42 7.95
CA ALA A 61 10.86 -11.21 8.78
C ALA A 61 11.03 -10.63 10.20
N CYS A 62 11.22 -9.32 10.32
CA CYS A 62 11.33 -8.65 11.62
C CYS A 62 10.01 -8.73 12.41
N GLU A 63 8.87 -8.49 11.78
CA GLU A 63 7.55 -8.58 12.41
C GLU A 63 7.22 -10.02 12.88
N GLU A 64 7.57 -11.02 12.07
CA GLU A 64 7.41 -12.44 12.42
C GLU A 64 8.32 -12.86 13.58
N ALA A 65 9.50 -12.25 13.71
CA ALA A 65 10.41 -12.48 14.84
C ALA A 65 10.01 -11.70 16.10
N GLY A 66 9.17 -10.67 15.98
CA GLY A 66 8.87 -9.77 17.11
C GLY A 66 9.97 -8.74 17.35
N VAL A 67 10.77 -8.43 16.33
CA VAL A 67 11.84 -7.43 16.36
C VAL A 67 11.36 -6.15 15.68
N LEU A 68 11.62 -4.99 16.29
CA LEU A 68 11.32 -3.71 15.64
C LEU A 68 12.27 -3.50 14.46
N PRO A 69 11.76 -3.36 13.22
CA PRO A 69 12.60 -3.40 12.04
C PRO A 69 13.50 -2.16 11.92
N ASP A 70 14.78 -2.39 11.74
CA ASP A 70 15.79 -1.41 11.34
C ASP A 70 16.39 -1.88 10.02
N ILE A 71 16.17 -1.11 8.96
CA ILE A 71 16.46 -1.52 7.58
C ILE A 71 17.39 -0.49 6.95
N VAL A 72 18.51 -0.98 6.42
CA VAL A 72 19.46 -0.14 5.68
C VAL A 72 19.36 -0.46 4.20
N VAL A 73 19.13 0.57 3.38
CA VAL A 73 19.01 0.47 1.92
C VAL A 73 20.10 1.32 1.28
N HIS A 74 21.01 0.68 0.55
CA HIS A 74 22.01 1.37 -0.27
C HIS A 74 21.75 1.10 -1.74
N VAL A 75 21.66 2.18 -2.52
CA VAL A 75 21.58 2.08 -3.98
C VAL A 75 22.79 2.80 -4.58
N ARG A 76 23.54 2.12 -5.43
CA ARG A 76 24.59 2.73 -6.26
C ARG A 76 24.23 2.54 -7.72
N ASP A 77 24.34 3.59 -8.52
CA ASP A 77 24.14 3.55 -9.97
C ASP A 77 25.44 3.93 -10.67
N ARG A 78 25.95 3.04 -11.52
CA ARG A 78 27.12 3.30 -12.37
C ARG A 78 26.90 2.71 -13.76
N LEU A 79 26.99 3.55 -14.79
CA LEU A 79 26.96 3.13 -16.21
C LEU A 79 25.73 2.27 -16.56
N GLY A 80 24.54 2.62 -16.02
CA GLY A 80 23.29 1.90 -16.26
C GLY A 80 23.17 0.57 -15.49
N LYS A 81 24.10 0.29 -14.58
CA LYS A 81 24.04 -0.84 -13.66
C LYS A 81 23.83 -0.33 -12.24
N ALA A 82 22.74 -0.78 -11.63
CA ALA A 82 22.43 -0.50 -10.24
C ALA A 82 22.89 -1.66 -9.34
N ARG A 83 23.56 -1.33 -8.24
CA ARG A 83 23.84 -2.24 -7.13
C ARG A 83 22.95 -1.85 -5.97
N VAL A 84 22.07 -2.76 -5.58
CA VAL A 84 21.13 -2.60 -4.47
C VAL A 84 21.60 -3.48 -3.33
N VAL A 85 21.69 -2.91 -2.13
CA VAL A 85 21.96 -3.62 -0.88
C VAL A 85 20.82 -3.30 0.07
N VAL A 86 20.18 -4.33 0.61
CA VAL A 86 19.20 -4.21 1.69
C VAL A 86 19.66 -5.06 2.85
N GLU A 87 19.77 -4.47 4.02
CA GLU A 87 20.18 -5.12 5.26
C GLU A 87 19.09 -4.94 6.31
N ASP A 88 18.76 -6.00 7.03
CA ASP A 88 17.78 -6.03 8.09
C ASP A 88 18.34 -6.60 9.39
N ASN A 89 17.72 -6.20 10.50
CA ASN A 89 17.97 -6.73 11.84
C ASN A 89 17.00 -7.88 12.20
N GLY A 90 16.49 -8.61 11.22
CA GLY A 90 15.55 -9.72 11.44
C GLY A 90 16.22 -10.95 12.07
N PRO A 91 15.52 -12.09 12.13
CA PRO A 91 16.02 -13.31 12.77
C PRO A 91 17.14 -14.02 11.99
N GLY A 92 17.47 -13.53 10.78
CA GLY A 92 18.28 -14.25 9.81
C GLY A 92 17.56 -15.44 9.18
N ILE A 93 18.27 -16.12 8.29
CA ILE A 93 17.78 -17.26 7.52
C ILE A 93 18.72 -18.43 7.75
N VAL A 94 18.15 -19.58 8.13
CA VAL A 94 18.90 -20.83 8.30
C VAL A 94 19.61 -21.19 6.99
N GLU A 95 20.91 -21.49 7.08
CA GLU A 95 21.81 -21.72 5.94
C GLU A 95 21.25 -22.70 4.88
N SER A 96 20.56 -23.76 5.33
CA SER A 96 19.96 -24.77 4.45
C SER A 96 18.78 -24.26 3.61
N GLN A 97 18.17 -23.15 3.98
CA GLN A 97 17.03 -22.54 3.32
C GLN A 97 17.41 -21.39 2.40
N ILE A 98 18.55 -20.72 2.64
CA ILE A 98 19.00 -19.52 1.89
C ILE A 98 18.93 -19.77 0.39
N ALA A 99 19.61 -20.81 -0.10
CA ALA A 99 19.65 -21.11 -1.52
C ALA A 99 18.24 -21.33 -2.12
N ARG A 100 17.33 -21.97 -1.40
CA ARG A 100 15.96 -22.23 -1.87
C ARG A 100 15.10 -20.98 -1.90
N ILE A 101 15.25 -20.08 -0.93
CA ILE A 101 14.49 -18.82 -0.87
C ILE A 101 14.88 -17.90 -2.03
N PHE A 102 16.18 -17.75 -2.30
CA PHE A 102 16.67 -16.81 -3.32
C PHE A 102 16.80 -17.44 -4.71
N GLY A 103 16.97 -18.76 -4.80
CA GLY A 103 17.28 -19.48 -6.03
C GLY A 103 16.16 -20.40 -6.56
N LYS A 104 14.94 -20.34 -6.00
CA LYS A 104 13.78 -21.11 -6.50
C LYS A 104 12.53 -20.24 -6.57
N LEU A 105 11.91 -20.15 -7.75
CA LEU A 105 10.61 -19.50 -7.89
C LEU A 105 9.50 -20.37 -7.31
N LEU A 106 8.47 -19.70 -6.78
CA LEU A 106 7.33 -20.30 -6.12
C LEU A 106 7.71 -21.11 -4.86
N TYR A 107 8.67 -20.60 -4.10
CA TYR A 107 9.10 -21.20 -2.84
C TYR A 107 8.86 -20.23 -1.68
N GLY A 108 8.19 -20.70 -0.63
CA GLY A 108 7.96 -19.89 0.58
C GLY A 108 6.89 -20.46 1.50
N SER A 109 6.88 -19.97 2.73
CA SER A 109 5.88 -20.35 3.76
C SER A 109 4.49 -19.73 3.52
N LYS A 110 4.40 -18.68 2.69
CA LYS A 110 3.20 -17.83 2.52
C LYS A 110 2.12 -18.43 1.61
N PHE A 111 2.40 -19.49 0.85
CA PHE A 111 1.46 -20.08 -0.13
C PHE A 111 0.28 -20.84 0.48
N HIS A 112 0.52 -21.50 1.59
CA HIS A 112 -0.45 -22.42 2.19
C HIS A 112 -1.28 -21.76 3.29
N LYS A 113 -0.89 -20.54 3.69
CA LYS A 113 -1.47 -19.80 4.80
C LYS A 113 -2.42 -18.73 4.28
N LEU A 114 -3.66 -18.76 4.75
CA LEU A 114 -4.62 -17.66 4.55
C LEU A 114 -4.53 -16.69 5.74
N SER A 115 -3.57 -15.78 5.68
CA SER A 115 -3.44 -14.63 6.58
C SER A 115 -2.94 -13.41 5.80
N GLN A 116 -3.14 -12.20 6.33
CA GLN A 116 -2.53 -11.00 5.75
C GLN A 116 -0.99 -11.11 5.69
N SER A 117 -0.41 -10.75 4.56
CA SER A 117 1.04 -10.60 4.32
C SER A 117 1.29 -9.58 3.22
N ARG A 118 2.50 -8.99 3.18
CA ARG A 118 2.94 -8.11 2.08
C ARG A 118 3.18 -8.90 0.80
N GLY A 119 3.88 -10.03 0.92
CA GLY A 119 4.08 -10.99 -0.17
C GLY A 119 3.02 -12.10 -0.24
N GLN A 120 2.44 -12.35 -1.42
CA GLN A 120 1.42 -13.41 -1.62
C GLN A 120 1.94 -14.72 -2.22
N GLN A 121 2.96 -14.67 -3.08
CA GLN A 121 3.24 -15.76 -4.02
C GLN A 121 4.73 -16.18 -4.07
N GLY A 122 5.56 -15.86 -3.07
CA GLY A 122 6.94 -16.39 -3.00
C GLY A 122 7.80 -16.30 -4.28
N MET A 123 7.60 -15.25 -5.09
CA MET A 123 8.34 -15.01 -6.35
C MET A 123 9.24 -13.78 -6.30
N GLY A 124 8.94 -12.81 -5.42
CA GLY A 124 9.44 -11.44 -5.53
C GLY A 124 10.96 -11.31 -5.57
N ILE A 125 11.63 -11.74 -4.50
CA ILE A 125 13.08 -11.56 -4.38
C ILE A 125 13.86 -12.47 -5.34
N SER A 126 13.37 -13.68 -5.60
CA SER A 126 13.98 -14.60 -6.56
C SER A 126 13.83 -14.08 -7.99
N ALA A 127 12.73 -13.39 -8.31
CA ALA A 127 12.55 -12.69 -9.59
C ALA A 127 13.53 -11.53 -9.76
N ALA A 128 13.77 -10.74 -8.69
CA ALA A 128 14.78 -9.67 -8.71
C ALA A 128 16.19 -10.25 -8.95
N GLY A 129 16.53 -11.36 -8.29
CA GLY A 129 17.77 -12.10 -8.52
C GLY A 129 17.90 -12.63 -9.95
N MET A 130 16.83 -13.22 -10.48
CA MET A 130 16.79 -13.70 -11.86
C MET A 130 17.02 -12.54 -12.85
N TYR A 131 16.39 -11.38 -12.63
CA TYR A 131 16.57 -10.22 -13.48
C TYR A 131 18.02 -9.70 -13.44
N GLY A 132 18.66 -9.65 -12.27
CA GLY A 132 20.08 -9.32 -12.12
C GLY A 132 21.00 -10.31 -12.84
N GLN A 133 20.74 -11.62 -12.70
CA GLN A 133 21.45 -12.68 -13.41
C GLN A 133 21.32 -12.54 -14.94
N LEU A 134 20.15 -12.16 -15.45
CA LEU A 134 19.92 -12.02 -16.89
C LEU A 134 20.56 -10.76 -17.48
N THR A 135 20.57 -9.66 -16.73
CA THR A 135 21.02 -8.36 -17.24
C THR A 135 22.51 -8.13 -17.02
N VAL A 136 23.03 -8.53 -15.86
CA VAL A 136 24.44 -8.30 -15.47
C VAL A 136 25.25 -9.59 -15.41
N GLY A 137 24.60 -10.76 -15.32
CA GLY A 137 25.30 -12.04 -15.26
C GLY A 137 25.85 -12.40 -13.88
N LYS A 138 25.52 -11.63 -12.84
CA LYS A 138 26.02 -11.84 -11.48
C LYS A 138 25.00 -12.56 -10.60
N PRO A 139 25.44 -13.50 -9.75
CA PRO A 139 24.58 -14.13 -8.75
C PRO A 139 24.20 -13.13 -7.65
N LEU A 140 23.10 -13.43 -6.94
CA LEU A 140 22.75 -12.74 -5.70
C LEU A 140 23.81 -13.01 -4.64
N HIS A 141 24.20 -11.98 -3.90
CA HIS A 141 25.11 -12.09 -2.77
C HIS A 141 24.30 -11.95 -1.48
N ILE A 142 24.29 -13.00 -0.65
CA ILE A 142 23.52 -13.05 0.59
C ILE A 142 24.47 -13.30 1.75
N ILE A 143 24.35 -12.48 2.80
CA ILE A 143 24.95 -12.73 4.10
C ILE A 143 23.80 -12.85 5.09
N SER A 144 23.76 -13.92 5.87
CA SER A 144 22.74 -14.08 6.90
C SER A 144 23.31 -14.76 8.13
N ARG A 145 22.83 -14.33 9.30
CA ARG A 145 23.26 -14.87 10.59
C ARG A 145 22.03 -15.04 11.47
N THR A 146 21.88 -16.23 12.05
CA THR A 146 20.80 -16.50 13.01
C THR A 146 21.28 -16.25 14.44
N GLU A 147 20.35 -15.94 15.34
CA GLU A 147 20.68 -15.74 16.76
C GLU A 147 21.34 -17.00 17.33
N GLY A 148 22.50 -16.83 17.97
CA GLY A 148 23.29 -17.93 18.53
C GLY A 148 24.40 -18.46 17.61
N ASP A 149 24.42 -18.09 16.33
CA ASP A 149 25.55 -18.40 15.44
C ASP A 149 26.73 -17.43 15.69
N GLU A 150 27.96 -17.97 15.78
CA GLU A 150 29.19 -17.17 15.89
C GLU A 150 29.56 -16.46 14.59
N LEU A 151 29.31 -17.11 13.44
CA LEU A 151 29.67 -16.62 12.11
C LEU A 151 28.44 -16.55 11.20
N ALA A 152 28.42 -15.57 10.31
CA ALA A 152 27.39 -15.42 9.28
C ALA A 152 27.67 -16.34 8.09
N SER A 153 26.62 -16.88 7.48
CA SER A 153 26.71 -17.63 6.22
C SER A 153 26.68 -16.67 5.03
N GLU A 154 27.76 -16.65 4.25
CA GLU A 154 27.91 -15.91 2.99
C GLU A 154 27.67 -16.86 1.81
N LEU A 155 26.66 -16.58 0.98
CA LEU A 155 26.32 -17.38 -0.20
C LEU A 155 26.19 -16.51 -1.46
N TYR A 156 26.64 -17.06 -2.59
CA TYR A 156 26.37 -16.54 -3.93
C TYR A 156 25.43 -17.49 -4.67
N VAL A 157 24.21 -17.04 -4.93
CA VAL A 157 23.11 -17.88 -5.43
C VAL A 157 22.59 -17.36 -6.78
N SER A 158 22.42 -18.26 -7.74
CA SER A 158 21.71 -18.00 -9.00
C SER A 158 20.57 -19.01 -9.21
N ILE A 159 19.74 -18.78 -10.22
CA ILE A 159 18.65 -19.66 -10.58
C ILE A 159 19.01 -20.41 -11.87
N ASP A 160 18.93 -21.74 -11.83
CA ASP A 160 18.84 -22.55 -13.05
C ASP A 160 17.41 -22.42 -13.59
N THR A 161 17.27 -21.64 -14.66
CA THR A 161 15.98 -21.32 -15.25
C THR A 161 15.37 -22.48 -16.02
N ALA A 162 16.14 -23.50 -16.41
CA ALA A 162 15.58 -24.68 -17.08
C ALA A 162 14.88 -25.61 -16.08
N ASN A 163 15.45 -25.77 -14.88
CA ASN A 163 14.96 -26.73 -13.88
C ASN A 163 14.27 -26.08 -12.66
N ASN A 164 14.25 -24.75 -12.56
CA ASN A 164 13.79 -24.00 -11.39
C ASN A 164 14.42 -24.52 -10.08
N ARG A 165 15.75 -24.58 -10.06
CA ARG A 165 16.55 -25.00 -8.91
C ARG A 165 17.62 -23.95 -8.58
N PRO A 166 18.02 -23.84 -7.31
CA PRO A 166 19.10 -22.95 -6.93
C PRO A 166 20.44 -23.52 -7.36
N ASP A 167 21.32 -22.63 -7.83
CA ASP A 167 22.72 -22.94 -8.12
C ASP A 167 23.61 -22.09 -7.20
N ILE A 168 24.54 -22.74 -6.49
CA ILE A 168 25.37 -22.13 -5.44
C ILE A 168 26.79 -22.03 -5.98
N HIS A 169 27.23 -20.81 -6.28
CA HIS A 169 28.57 -20.55 -6.83
C HIS A 169 29.65 -20.58 -5.75
N ARG A 170 29.30 -20.10 -4.56
CA ARG A 170 30.23 -19.96 -3.45
C ARG A 170 29.46 -19.94 -2.14
N LYS A 171 30.07 -20.55 -1.12
CA LYS A 171 29.56 -20.65 0.24
C LYS A 171 30.71 -20.52 1.23
N ARG A 172 30.61 -19.60 2.19
CA ARG A 172 31.61 -19.40 3.26
C ARG A 172 30.94 -19.00 4.57
N ARG A 173 31.70 -19.07 5.66
CA ARG A 173 31.34 -18.44 6.93
C ARG A 173 32.24 -17.24 7.17
N VAL A 174 31.67 -16.11 7.56
CA VAL A 174 32.36 -14.83 7.71
C VAL A 174 31.99 -14.17 9.03
N GLU A 175 32.91 -13.40 9.60
CA GLU A 175 32.60 -12.49 10.70
C GLU A 175 31.70 -11.37 10.18
N TRP A 176 30.68 -11.03 10.96
CA TRP A 176 29.73 -9.98 10.61
C TRP A 176 29.23 -9.32 11.90
N ASP A 177 29.29 -7.99 11.96
CA ASP A 177 29.02 -7.20 13.16
C ASP A 177 27.57 -7.33 13.64
N CYS A 178 26.63 -7.61 12.72
CA CYS A 178 25.22 -7.73 13.06
C CYS A 178 24.95 -9.06 13.81
N PRO A 179 24.32 -9.04 15.00
CA PRO A 179 24.13 -10.23 15.82
C PRO A 179 23.17 -11.26 15.21
N HIS A 180 22.19 -10.78 14.46
CA HIS A 180 21.24 -11.56 13.68
C HIS A 180 20.69 -10.65 12.57
N GLY A 181 20.40 -11.22 11.41
CA GLY A 181 19.87 -10.44 10.29
C GLY A 181 20.16 -11.05 8.94
N THR A 182 19.70 -10.35 7.91
CA THR A 182 19.98 -10.72 6.52
C THR A 182 20.40 -9.49 5.73
N ARG A 183 21.46 -9.64 4.95
CA ARG A 183 21.92 -8.69 3.96
C ARG A 183 21.81 -9.31 2.58
N VAL A 184 21.02 -8.69 1.72
CA VAL A 184 20.82 -9.10 0.32
C VAL A 184 21.41 -8.04 -0.59
N GLU A 185 22.33 -8.46 -1.43
CA GLU A 185 22.98 -7.64 -2.44
C GLU A 185 22.69 -8.19 -3.84
N MET A 186 22.30 -7.29 -4.74
CA MET A 186 22.02 -7.62 -6.13
C MET A 186 22.53 -6.53 -7.08
N GLU A 187 23.07 -6.96 -8.22
CA GLU A 187 23.44 -6.09 -9.33
C GLU A 187 22.52 -6.35 -10.53
N MET A 188 21.98 -5.30 -11.13
CA MET A 188 21.08 -5.40 -12.27
C MET A 188 21.18 -4.19 -13.18
N GLU A 189 20.67 -4.31 -14.41
CA GLU A 189 20.42 -3.16 -15.27
C GLU A 189 19.28 -2.32 -14.69
N GLY A 190 19.62 -1.12 -14.24
CA GLY A 190 18.72 -0.23 -13.51
C GLY A 190 19.29 1.17 -13.45
N HIS A 191 18.40 2.16 -13.45
CA HIS A 191 18.79 3.57 -13.35
C HIS A 191 17.94 4.26 -12.28
N HIS A 192 18.58 5.04 -11.43
CA HIS A 192 17.88 5.84 -10.44
C HIS A 192 17.24 7.08 -11.07
N GLN A 193 15.92 7.14 -11.02
CA GLN A 193 15.14 8.27 -11.52
C GLN A 193 14.50 9.06 -10.36
N ALA A 194 14.65 10.37 -10.38
CA ALA A 194 13.93 11.27 -9.47
C ALA A 194 12.45 11.42 -9.87
N GLY A 195 11.59 11.70 -8.88
CA GLY A 195 10.17 11.95 -9.09
C GLY A 195 9.26 10.93 -8.36
N PRO A 196 7.97 10.86 -8.71
CA PRO A 196 6.97 10.12 -7.93
C PRO A 196 7.13 8.59 -7.93
N HIS A 197 7.98 8.07 -8.82
CA HIS A 197 8.30 6.64 -8.92
C HIS A 197 9.75 6.36 -8.53
N SER A 198 10.36 7.19 -7.68
CA SER A 198 11.72 6.98 -7.18
C SER A 198 11.76 5.97 -6.02
N VAL A 199 12.95 5.45 -5.74
CA VAL A 199 13.20 4.61 -4.57
C VAL A 199 12.94 5.39 -3.27
N GLU A 200 13.33 6.66 -3.22
CA GLU A 200 13.09 7.53 -2.07
C GLU A 200 11.59 7.68 -1.76
N VAL A 201 10.76 7.89 -2.80
CA VAL A 201 9.30 7.99 -2.63
C VAL A 201 8.69 6.67 -2.14
N TYR A 202 9.18 5.55 -2.66
CA TYR A 202 8.79 4.23 -2.17
C TYR A 202 9.08 4.09 -0.67
N LEU A 203 10.32 4.33 -0.24
CA LEU A 203 10.74 4.18 1.14
C LEU A 203 10.00 5.14 2.07
N LYS A 204 9.76 6.37 1.61
CA LYS A 204 8.96 7.36 2.35
C LYS A 204 7.52 6.89 2.53
N GLN A 205 6.88 6.35 1.49
CA GLN A 205 5.54 5.77 1.61
C GLN A 205 5.53 4.54 2.53
N THR A 206 6.57 3.72 2.48
CA THR A 206 6.74 2.56 3.39
C THR A 206 6.84 3.01 4.84
N ALA A 207 7.57 4.09 5.14
CA ALA A 207 7.65 4.67 6.48
C ALA A 207 6.29 5.19 6.99
N ILE A 208 5.45 5.76 6.12
CA ILE A 208 4.08 6.19 6.47
C ILE A 208 3.21 4.98 6.85
N ALA A 209 3.26 3.91 6.05
CA ALA A 209 2.42 2.73 6.25
C ALA A 209 2.90 1.82 7.40
N ASN A 210 4.15 1.99 7.84
CA ASN A 210 4.76 1.16 8.88
C ASN A 210 5.43 2.05 9.94
N PRO A 211 4.66 2.72 10.83
CA PRO A 211 5.21 3.68 11.80
C PRO A 211 6.29 3.14 12.75
N HIS A 212 6.39 1.81 12.87
CA HIS A 212 7.37 1.09 13.69
C HIS A 212 8.70 0.79 12.98
N VAL A 213 8.86 1.11 11.69
CA VAL A 213 10.11 0.89 10.95
C VAL A 213 11.06 2.08 11.07
N SER A 214 12.34 1.79 11.23
CA SER A 214 13.42 2.74 10.93
C SER A 214 14.07 2.35 9.60
N ILE A 215 14.21 3.30 8.67
CA ILE A 215 14.87 3.06 7.38
C ILE A 215 16.00 4.07 7.19
N THR A 216 17.21 3.56 6.94
CA THR A 216 18.36 4.38 6.53
C THR A 216 18.59 4.18 5.03
N TYR A 217 18.41 5.24 4.24
CA TYR A 217 18.58 5.20 2.79
C TYR A 217 19.83 5.97 2.38
N VAL A 218 20.73 5.32 1.65
CA VAL A 218 21.86 5.98 0.97
C VAL A 218 21.62 5.93 -0.53
N ASP A 219 21.46 7.12 -1.11
CA ASP A 219 21.19 7.28 -2.54
C ASP A 219 22.44 7.06 -3.41
N PRO A 220 22.30 7.01 -4.74
CA PRO A 220 23.44 6.85 -5.66
C PRO A 220 24.50 7.95 -5.58
N HIS A 221 24.13 9.13 -5.06
CA HIS A 221 25.02 10.27 -4.88
C HIS A 221 25.72 10.27 -3.52
N GLY A 222 25.41 9.29 -2.65
CA GLY A 222 25.95 9.16 -1.31
C GLY A 222 25.24 10.01 -0.25
N LYS A 223 24.10 10.64 -0.59
CA LYS A 223 23.27 11.35 0.39
C LYS A 223 22.54 10.33 1.25
N GLU A 224 22.74 10.44 2.56
CA GLU A 224 22.03 9.65 3.55
C GLU A 224 20.72 10.35 3.96
N THR A 225 19.63 9.60 4.00
CA THR A 225 18.31 10.03 4.47
C THR A 225 17.78 9.01 5.45
N GLN A 226 17.39 9.46 6.64
CA GLN A 226 16.89 8.59 7.70
C GLN A 226 15.38 8.81 7.91
N PHE A 227 14.62 7.72 7.88
CA PHE A 227 13.22 7.66 8.22
C PHE A 227 13.06 6.92 9.55
N LEU A 228 13.18 7.64 10.68
CA LEU A 228 13.17 7.05 12.03
C LEU A 228 11.79 6.53 12.44
N ARG A 229 11.64 5.42 13.17
CA ARG A 229 10.32 5.02 13.68
C ARG A 229 9.66 6.07 14.58
N CYS A 230 8.33 6.12 14.60
CA CYS A 230 7.54 6.90 15.56
C CYS A 230 6.67 6.04 16.49
N ALA A 231 6.60 4.73 16.26
CA ALA A 231 5.93 3.78 17.14
C ALA A 231 6.91 2.70 17.62
N ASP A 232 6.92 2.43 18.92
CA ASP A 232 7.74 1.37 19.52
C ASP A 232 6.98 0.04 19.70
N ASN A 233 5.70 0.02 19.30
CA ASN A 233 4.85 -1.17 19.39
C ASN A 233 4.72 -1.83 18.02
N LEU A 234 5.05 -3.13 17.96
CA LEU A 234 4.80 -3.94 16.78
C LEU A 234 3.30 -4.17 16.55
N PRO A 235 2.88 -4.31 15.29
CA PRO A 235 1.54 -4.76 14.96
C PRO A 235 1.27 -6.16 15.51
N SER A 236 0.02 -6.44 15.87
CA SER A 236 -0.38 -7.79 16.26
C SER A 236 -0.17 -8.77 15.11
N ARG A 237 0.22 -10.01 15.39
CA ARG A 237 0.40 -11.01 14.33
C ARG A 237 -0.95 -11.45 13.74
N PRO A 238 -1.10 -11.48 12.40
CA PRO A 238 -2.33 -11.93 11.77
C PRO A 238 -2.53 -13.42 12.04
N LYS A 239 -3.75 -13.80 12.45
CA LYS A 239 -4.10 -15.21 12.66
C LYS A 239 -4.46 -15.86 11.33
N GLU A 240 -3.97 -17.09 11.13
CA GLU A 240 -4.38 -17.89 9.99
C GLU A 240 -5.86 -18.28 10.10
N ILE A 241 -6.56 -18.18 8.98
CA ILE A 241 -7.96 -18.61 8.88
C ILE A 241 -8.15 -19.66 7.81
N LYS A 242 -9.23 -20.42 7.93
CA LYS A 242 -9.71 -21.34 6.90
C LYS A 242 -10.48 -20.57 5.82
N PRO A 243 -10.54 -21.07 4.58
CA PRO A 243 -11.30 -20.44 3.52
C PRO A 243 -12.77 -20.30 3.90
N HIS A 244 -13.36 -19.16 3.55
CA HIS A 244 -14.78 -18.94 3.75
C HIS A 244 -15.60 -19.62 2.63
N PRO A 245 -16.70 -20.31 2.92
CA PRO A 245 -17.42 -21.12 1.94
C PRO A 245 -17.94 -20.32 0.73
N HIS A 246 -18.44 -19.09 0.94
CA HIS A 246 -18.86 -18.22 -0.19
C HIS A 246 -17.72 -17.83 -1.14
N GLY A 247 -16.47 -17.91 -0.70
CA GLY A 247 -15.30 -17.53 -1.50
C GLY A 247 -14.68 -18.67 -2.31
N VAL A 248 -15.12 -19.91 -2.08
CA VAL A 248 -14.53 -21.06 -2.75
C VAL A 248 -15.21 -21.31 -4.09
N GLU A 249 -14.40 -21.40 -5.15
CA GLU A 249 -14.84 -21.76 -6.49
C GLU A 249 -15.03 -23.28 -6.62
N LEU A 250 -15.82 -23.72 -7.60
CA LEU A 250 -16.14 -25.14 -7.79
C LEU A 250 -14.87 -26.00 -7.95
N GLY A 251 -13.90 -25.56 -8.75
CA GLY A 251 -12.64 -26.30 -8.95
C GLY A 251 -11.86 -26.48 -7.64
N ARG A 252 -11.76 -25.41 -6.84
CA ARG A 252 -11.11 -25.47 -5.53
C ARG A 252 -11.88 -26.35 -4.54
N LEU A 253 -13.22 -26.31 -4.56
CA LEU A 253 -14.04 -27.22 -3.75
C LEU A 253 -13.77 -28.69 -4.10
N ILE A 254 -13.67 -29.02 -5.39
CA ILE A 254 -13.35 -30.38 -5.84
C ILE A 254 -11.95 -30.80 -5.37
N GLN A 255 -10.95 -29.92 -5.50
CA GLN A 255 -9.61 -30.19 -4.98
C GLN A 255 -9.61 -30.41 -3.47
N MET A 256 -10.36 -29.60 -2.71
CA MET A 256 -10.51 -29.76 -1.26
C MET A 256 -11.18 -31.09 -0.90
N LEU A 257 -12.22 -31.49 -1.64
CA LEU A 257 -12.91 -32.77 -1.45
C LEU A 257 -11.98 -33.97 -1.70
N SER A 258 -11.07 -33.88 -2.67
CA SER A 258 -10.11 -34.94 -2.98
C SER A 258 -8.94 -35.00 -2.00
N ASN A 259 -8.50 -33.85 -1.46
CA ASN A 259 -7.29 -33.77 -0.62
C ASN A 259 -7.57 -33.83 0.88
N THR A 260 -8.83 -33.74 1.31
CA THR A 260 -9.18 -33.74 2.74
C THR A 260 -8.93 -35.10 3.40
N THR A 261 -8.58 -35.07 4.68
CA THR A 261 -8.49 -36.26 5.54
C THR A 261 -9.83 -36.61 6.20
N SER A 262 -10.85 -35.76 6.02
CA SER A 262 -12.18 -35.94 6.61
C SER A 262 -12.91 -37.15 6.04
N ARG A 263 -13.41 -38.03 6.91
CA ARG A 263 -14.17 -39.24 6.52
C ARG A 263 -15.66 -39.02 6.27
N SER A 264 -16.18 -37.82 6.50
CA SER A 264 -17.59 -37.50 6.27
C SER A 264 -17.77 -36.08 5.76
N LEU A 265 -18.79 -35.86 4.95
CA LEU A 265 -19.11 -34.57 4.37
C LEU A 265 -19.46 -33.53 5.44
N LEU A 266 -20.15 -33.94 6.51
CA LEU A 266 -20.41 -33.07 7.65
C LEU A 266 -19.11 -32.56 8.29
N ARG A 267 -18.16 -33.47 8.51
CA ARG A 267 -16.89 -33.15 9.15
C ARG A 267 -16.02 -32.29 8.22
N PHE A 268 -15.98 -32.62 6.94
CA PHE A 268 -15.33 -31.79 5.92
C PHE A 268 -15.82 -30.34 5.95
N LEU A 269 -17.13 -30.12 5.94
CA LEU A 269 -17.68 -28.75 5.94
C LEU A 269 -17.35 -27.96 7.21
N VAL A 270 -17.21 -28.63 8.36
CA VAL A 270 -16.88 -27.98 9.64
C VAL A 270 -15.37 -27.78 9.81
N ASP A 271 -14.58 -28.77 9.39
CA ASP A 271 -13.13 -28.80 9.63
C ASP A 271 -12.36 -28.02 8.55
N GLU A 272 -12.87 -27.89 7.32
CA GLU A 272 -12.13 -27.22 6.22
C GLU A 272 -12.54 -25.76 5.98
N PHE A 273 -13.72 -25.34 6.45
CA PHE A 273 -14.25 -23.99 6.21
C PHE A 273 -14.30 -23.15 7.49
N SER A 274 -14.09 -21.85 7.34
CA SER A 274 -14.36 -20.89 8.42
C SER A 274 -15.86 -20.60 8.52
N CYS A 275 -16.32 -20.30 9.74
CA CYS A 275 -17.69 -19.88 10.03
C CYS A 275 -18.80 -20.90 9.71
N VAL A 276 -18.46 -22.19 9.55
CA VAL A 276 -19.42 -23.28 9.33
C VAL A 276 -19.51 -24.18 10.57
N GLY A 277 -20.64 -24.10 11.28
CA GLY A 277 -20.95 -25.02 12.38
C GLY A 277 -21.74 -26.25 11.91
N LYS A 278 -21.95 -27.21 12.82
CA LYS A 278 -22.72 -28.44 12.53
C LYS A 278 -24.12 -28.16 11.95
N LYS A 279 -24.85 -27.18 12.51
CA LYS A 279 -26.19 -26.80 12.04
C LYS A 279 -26.17 -26.30 10.60
N THR A 280 -25.26 -25.38 10.30
CA THR A 280 -25.08 -24.81 8.96
C THR A 280 -24.62 -25.87 7.95
N ALA A 281 -23.70 -26.74 8.33
CA ALA A 281 -23.24 -27.83 7.46
C ALA A 281 -24.38 -28.80 7.10
N ILE A 282 -25.22 -29.18 8.06
CA ILE A 282 -26.41 -30.01 7.81
C ILE A 282 -27.38 -29.28 6.87
N GLU A 283 -27.58 -27.98 7.04
CA GLU A 283 -28.44 -27.19 6.15
C GLU A 283 -27.90 -27.15 4.72
N ILE A 284 -26.60 -26.96 4.54
CA ILE A 284 -25.93 -26.99 3.23
C ILE A 284 -26.15 -28.35 2.55
N ILE A 285 -25.94 -29.45 3.28
CA ILE A 285 -26.11 -30.82 2.75
C ILE A 285 -27.57 -31.07 2.36
N LYS A 286 -28.53 -30.67 3.22
CA LYS A 286 -29.97 -30.79 2.93
C LYS A 286 -30.37 -30.04 1.67
N ARG A 287 -29.83 -28.83 1.46
CA ARG A 287 -30.10 -28.02 0.26
C ARG A 287 -29.41 -28.55 -0.99
N ALA A 288 -28.26 -29.21 -0.87
CA ALA A 288 -27.59 -29.85 -1.99
C ALA A 288 -28.41 -31.04 -2.55
N GLY A 289 -29.22 -31.66 -1.69
CA GLY A 289 -30.18 -32.69 -2.09
C GLY A 289 -29.56 -34.09 -2.24
N LYS A 290 -30.42 -35.09 -2.44
CA LYS A 290 -29.98 -36.48 -2.66
C LYS A 290 -29.16 -36.58 -3.96
N PRO A 291 -28.10 -37.41 -4.01
CA PRO A 291 -27.75 -38.47 -3.06
C PRO A 291 -26.78 -38.06 -1.92
N LEU A 292 -26.51 -36.77 -1.72
CA LEU A 292 -25.58 -36.33 -0.67
C LEU A 292 -26.19 -36.49 0.74
N THR A 293 -25.39 -37.02 1.65
CA THR A 293 -25.73 -37.20 3.07
C THR A 293 -24.59 -36.68 3.95
N ASP A 294 -24.86 -36.52 5.24
CA ASP A 294 -23.87 -36.15 6.26
C ASP A 294 -22.71 -37.15 6.37
N ARG A 295 -22.97 -38.42 6.03
CA ARG A 295 -22.01 -39.53 6.04
C ARG A 295 -21.34 -39.79 4.69
N SER A 296 -21.68 -39.04 3.65
CA SER A 296 -21.03 -39.19 2.34
C SER A 296 -19.53 -38.93 2.47
N TYR A 297 -18.72 -39.76 1.82
CA TYR A 297 -17.26 -39.62 1.81
C TYR A 297 -16.85 -38.50 0.84
N PRO A 298 -16.11 -37.48 1.30
CA PRO A 298 -15.71 -36.34 0.45
C PRO A 298 -15.03 -36.75 -0.86
N THR A 299 -14.13 -37.73 -0.81
CA THR A 299 -13.33 -38.21 -1.95
C THR A 299 -14.15 -38.96 -3.01
N HIS A 300 -15.36 -39.43 -2.67
CA HIS A 300 -16.26 -40.13 -3.61
C HIS A 300 -17.31 -39.20 -4.23
N ILE A 301 -17.28 -37.90 -3.92
CA ILE A 301 -18.25 -36.95 -4.46
C ILE A 301 -17.93 -36.67 -5.93
N ALA A 302 -18.86 -37.06 -6.80
CA ALA A 302 -18.72 -36.83 -8.24
C ALA A 302 -18.85 -35.34 -8.60
N HIS A 303 -18.33 -34.94 -9.76
CA HIS A 303 -18.39 -33.54 -10.24
C HIS A 303 -19.79 -32.92 -10.19
N ALA A 304 -20.82 -33.65 -10.63
CA ALA A 304 -22.20 -33.16 -10.61
C ALA A 304 -22.71 -32.88 -9.18
N GLN A 305 -22.31 -33.73 -8.23
CA GLN A 305 -22.66 -33.58 -6.82
C GLN A 305 -21.89 -32.43 -6.17
N ALA A 306 -20.60 -32.27 -6.50
CA ALA A 306 -19.80 -31.12 -6.05
C ALA A 306 -20.38 -29.79 -6.56
N ALA A 307 -20.87 -29.75 -7.80
CA ALA A 307 -21.56 -28.60 -8.36
C ALA A 307 -22.88 -28.29 -7.62
N ALA A 308 -23.65 -29.32 -7.27
CA ALA A 308 -24.86 -29.16 -6.46
C ALA A 308 -24.54 -28.62 -5.05
N LEU A 309 -23.49 -29.16 -4.41
CA LEU A 309 -23.00 -28.70 -3.11
C LEU A 309 -22.54 -27.24 -3.16
N HIS A 310 -21.78 -26.85 -4.20
CA HIS A 310 -21.33 -25.47 -4.40
C HIS A 310 -22.50 -24.49 -4.53
N ARG A 311 -23.51 -24.83 -5.34
CA ARG A 311 -24.75 -24.02 -5.45
C ARG A 311 -25.50 -23.93 -4.11
N ALA A 312 -25.51 -25.01 -3.33
CA ALA A 312 -26.15 -25.03 -2.01
C ALA A 312 -25.42 -24.11 -1.02
N ILE A 313 -24.08 -24.13 -1.02
CA ILE A 313 -23.24 -23.22 -0.22
C ILE A 313 -23.61 -21.77 -0.51
N GLN A 314 -23.67 -21.38 -1.80
CA GLN A 314 -23.95 -19.99 -2.18
C GLN A 314 -25.33 -19.49 -1.77
N LYS A 315 -26.32 -20.39 -1.67
CA LYS A 315 -27.69 -20.05 -1.24
C LYS A 315 -27.86 -20.05 0.28
N THR A 316 -26.99 -20.71 1.03
CA THR A 316 -27.12 -20.87 2.48
C THR A 316 -26.55 -19.65 3.19
N ARG A 317 -27.24 -19.18 4.24
CA ARG A 317 -26.74 -18.06 5.03
C ARG A 317 -25.60 -18.54 5.93
N VAL A 318 -24.39 -18.04 5.68
CA VAL A 318 -23.22 -18.26 6.53
C VAL A 318 -22.89 -16.95 7.26
N LEU A 319 -22.32 -17.05 8.46
CA LEU A 319 -21.81 -15.89 9.19
C LEU A 319 -20.69 -15.21 8.39
N ALA A 320 -20.51 -13.91 8.56
CA ALA A 320 -19.43 -13.20 7.91
C ALA A 320 -18.05 -13.78 8.29
N PRO A 321 -17.02 -13.68 7.43
CA PRO A 321 -15.68 -14.15 7.75
C PRO A 321 -15.13 -13.46 8.99
N ARG A 322 -14.25 -14.15 9.71
CA ARG A 322 -13.60 -13.59 10.89
C ARG A 322 -12.60 -12.49 10.49
N THR A 323 -12.48 -11.46 11.31
CA THR A 323 -11.67 -10.27 11.01
C THR A 323 -10.30 -10.28 11.70
N ASP A 324 -10.04 -11.24 12.60
CA ASP A 324 -8.77 -11.38 13.35
C ASP A 324 -7.59 -11.87 12.49
N CYS A 325 -7.83 -12.15 11.22
CA CYS A 325 -6.82 -12.45 10.22
C CYS A 325 -6.25 -11.22 9.51
N ILE A 326 -6.81 -10.03 9.81
CA ILE A 326 -6.42 -8.75 9.22
C ILE A 326 -5.95 -7.84 10.35
N VAL A 327 -4.82 -7.20 10.10
CA VAL A 327 -4.14 -6.28 10.99
C VAL A 327 -4.03 -4.95 10.24
N PRO A 328 -5.01 -4.04 10.42
CA PRO A 328 -4.92 -2.68 9.87
C PRO A 328 -3.73 -1.93 10.47
N ILE A 329 -3.38 -0.76 9.91
CA ILE A 329 -2.40 0.15 10.51
C ILE A 329 -3.00 0.75 11.78
N GLY A 330 -4.28 1.13 11.73
CA GLY A 330 -5.00 1.77 12.83
C GLY A 330 -5.00 3.29 12.71
N GLU A 331 -6.11 3.91 13.14
CA GLU A 331 -6.33 5.36 12.96
C GLU A 331 -5.22 6.23 13.58
N SER A 332 -4.76 5.88 14.78
CA SER A 332 -3.72 6.64 15.51
C SER A 332 -2.35 6.51 14.86
N GLN A 333 -1.92 5.27 14.57
CA GLN A 333 -0.64 5.00 13.93
C GLN A 333 -0.57 5.61 12.53
N LEU A 334 -1.66 5.52 11.76
CA LEU A 334 -1.74 6.15 10.45
C LEU A 334 -1.66 7.69 10.54
N LEU A 335 -2.27 8.29 11.57
CA LEU A 335 -2.21 9.73 11.79
C LEU A 335 -0.78 10.19 12.14
N GLU A 336 -0.08 9.44 12.99
CA GLU A 336 1.33 9.69 13.35
C GLU A 336 2.26 9.55 12.15
N GLY A 337 2.09 8.48 11.34
CA GLY A 337 2.86 8.28 10.11
C GLY A 337 2.67 9.42 9.10
N LEU A 338 1.43 9.91 8.95
CA LEU A 338 1.14 11.08 8.09
C LEU A 338 1.80 12.36 8.61
N ARG A 339 1.66 12.66 9.91
CA ARG A 339 2.24 13.88 10.52
C ARG A 339 3.75 13.92 10.44
N LYS A 340 4.38 12.76 10.54
CA LYS A 340 5.83 12.63 10.52
C LYS A 340 6.41 12.93 9.14
N GLU A 341 5.83 12.31 8.10
CA GLU A 341 6.43 12.32 6.75
C GLU A 341 5.86 13.43 5.85
N LEU A 342 4.65 13.92 6.16
CA LEU A 342 3.96 14.95 5.38
C LEU A 342 3.79 16.20 6.24
N ALA A 343 4.36 17.32 5.81
CA ALA A 343 4.11 18.62 6.42
C ALA A 343 2.80 19.21 5.90
N ALA A 344 1.75 19.15 6.70
CA ALA A 344 0.41 19.65 6.41
C ALA A 344 -0.21 20.34 7.63
N ASP A 345 -1.28 21.11 7.38
CA ASP A 345 -1.96 21.92 8.40
C ASP A 345 -3.13 21.19 9.03
N PHE A 346 -3.73 20.28 8.27
CA PHE A 346 -4.86 19.49 8.71
C PHE A 346 -4.65 18.03 8.34
N TYR A 347 -4.91 17.15 9.30
CA TYR A 347 -4.85 15.71 9.12
C TYR A 347 -6.13 15.07 9.60
N THR A 348 -6.59 14.06 8.89
CA THR A 348 -7.68 13.20 9.38
C THR A 348 -7.51 11.78 8.89
N THR A 349 -7.83 10.82 9.76
CA THR A 349 -7.80 9.39 9.47
C THR A 349 -9.14 8.76 9.82
N ALA A 350 -9.50 7.69 9.12
CA ALA A 350 -10.68 6.88 9.41
C ALA A 350 -10.44 5.42 9.01
N THR A 351 -10.73 4.50 9.93
CA THR A 351 -10.67 3.06 9.72
C THR A 351 -12.10 2.54 9.67
N ARG A 352 -12.47 1.91 8.55
CA ARG A 352 -13.81 1.35 8.34
C ARG A 352 -13.95 0.02 9.08
N PRO A 353 -15.18 -0.40 9.43
CA PRO A 353 -15.41 -1.78 9.85
C PRO A 353 -14.99 -2.74 8.73
N ALA A 354 -14.53 -3.93 9.09
CA ALA A 354 -14.18 -4.94 8.11
C ALA A 354 -15.42 -5.38 7.31
N ALA A 355 -15.22 -5.59 6.02
CA ALA A 355 -16.19 -6.12 5.08
C ALA A 355 -15.63 -7.40 4.45
N ALA A 356 -16.37 -8.01 3.52
CA ALA A 356 -15.90 -9.19 2.79
C ALA A 356 -16.20 -9.06 1.30
N TYR A 357 -15.28 -9.55 0.47
CA TYR A 357 -15.47 -9.68 -0.97
C TYR A 357 -15.07 -11.10 -1.38
N ARG A 358 -15.92 -11.79 -2.16
CA ARG A 358 -15.70 -13.21 -2.53
C ARG A 358 -15.21 -14.09 -1.35
N GLY A 359 -15.82 -13.92 -0.16
CA GLY A 359 -15.46 -14.66 1.06
C GLY A 359 -14.15 -14.24 1.75
N ASN A 360 -13.36 -13.34 1.18
CA ASN A 360 -12.16 -12.82 1.82
C ASN A 360 -12.52 -11.57 2.64
N PRO A 361 -12.24 -11.55 3.96
CA PRO A 361 -12.41 -10.35 4.74
C PRO A 361 -11.39 -9.30 4.27
N PHE A 362 -11.79 -8.04 4.31
CA PHE A 362 -10.91 -6.90 4.04
C PHE A 362 -11.33 -5.71 4.90
N GLN A 363 -10.39 -4.80 5.14
CA GLN A 363 -10.62 -3.56 5.87
C GLN A 363 -10.00 -2.38 5.11
N VAL A 364 -10.65 -1.23 5.17
CA VAL A 364 -10.21 -0.02 4.47
C VAL A 364 -9.90 1.08 5.47
N GLU A 365 -8.76 1.73 5.29
CA GLU A 365 -8.35 2.90 6.05
C GLU A 365 -8.08 4.06 5.10
N VAL A 366 -8.49 5.26 5.50
CA VAL A 366 -8.34 6.47 4.70
C VAL A 366 -7.66 7.52 5.55
N GLY A 367 -6.64 8.16 4.98
CA GLY A 367 -5.96 9.32 5.54
C GLY A 367 -6.04 10.50 4.59
N MET A 368 -6.10 11.72 5.12
CA MET A 368 -5.96 12.95 4.35
C MET A 368 -5.01 13.88 5.07
N ALA A 369 -4.10 14.49 4.33
CA ALA A 369 -3.23 15.55 4.79
C ALA A 369 -3.41 16.76 3.87
N PHE A 370 -3.91 17.87 4.40
CA PHE A 370 -4.19 19.10 3.65
C PHE A 370 -3.22 20.19 4.10
N GLY A 371 -2.42 20.70 3.18
CA GLY A 371 -1.46 21.79 3.42
C GLY A 371 -1.92 23.10 2.78
N ARG A 372 -1.42 24.21 3.29
CA ARG A 372 -1.64 25.54 2.71
C ARG A 372 -0.31 26.17 2.34
N PRO A 373 0.25 25.81 1.17
CA PRO A 373 1.45 26.47 0.70
C PRO A 373 1.16 27.96 0.44
N GLY A 374 1.77 28.83 1.24
CA GLY A 374 1.74 30.29 1.06
C GLY A 374 0.51 31.03 1.57
N GLU A 375 -0.45 30.37 2.22
CA GLU A 375 -1.57 31.08 2.88
C GLU A 375 -1.18 31.51 4.29
N LEU A 376 -1.63 32.71 4.69
CA LEU A 376 -1.37 33.29 6.00
C LEU A 376 -2.15 32.52 7.06
N ASP A 377 -1.49 32.15 8.16
CA ASP A 377 -2.22 31.71 9.35
C ASP A 377 -2.74 32.94 10.09
N ILE A 378 -4.04 32.90 10.42
CA ILE A 378 -4.73 33.93 11.18
C ILE A 378 -4.90 33.39 12.59
N GLU A 379 -4.11 33.89 13.54
CA GLU A 379 -4.28 33.59 14.95
C GLU A 379 -5.24 34.61 15.58
N VAL A 380 -6.11 34.13 16.47
CA VAL A 380 -7.03 34.97 17.23
C VAL A 380 -6.57 34.97 18.68
N ASP A 381 -6.14 36.12 19.19
CA ASP A 381 -5.72 36.28 20.58
C ASP A 381 -6.93 36.19 21.54
N ALA A 382 -6.67 35.98 22.83
CA ALA A 382 -7.72 35.93 23.87
C ALA A 382 -8.61 37.20 23.91
N GLY A 383 -8.06 38.35 23.50
CA GLY A 383 -8.78 39.62 23.33
C GLY A 383 -9.47 39.78 21.98
N GLY A 384 -9.58 38.74 21.16
CA GLY A 384 -10.26 38.78 19.87
C GLY A 384 -9.49 39.42 18.72
N HIS A 385 -8.27 39.90 18.97
CA HIS A 385 -7.41 40.50 17.95
C HIS A 385 -6.94 39.41 16.98
N MET A 386 -7.06 39.69 15.68
CA MET A 386 -6.61 38.76 14.64
C MET A 386 -5.26 39.21 14.12
N ARG A 387 -4.22 38.40 14.33
CA ARG A 387 -2.87 38.72 13.88
C ARG A 387 -2.49 37.81 12.72
N ARG A 388 -1.82 38.42 11.73
CA ARG A 388 -1.15 37.65 10.68
C ARG A 388 0.08 37.00 11.28
N LYS A 389 0.12 35.68 11.26
CA LYS A 389 1.35 34.96 11.45
C LYS A 389 1.95 34.71 10.08
N GLN A 390 3.09 35.35 9.80
CA GLN A 390 3.95 34.83 8.74
C GLN A 390 4.37 33.44 9.18
N LYS A 391 3.89 32.42 8.48
CA LYS A 391 4.43 31.08 8.64
C LYS A 391 5.93 31.19 8.42
N ALA A 392 6.71 30.58 9.32
CA ALA A 392 8.07 30.22 8.94
C ALA A 392 7.95 29.51 7.61
N GLN A 393 8.56 30.06 6.55
CA GLN A 393 8.72 29.30 5.33
C GLN A 393 9.29 27.97 5.78
N HIS A 394 8.55 26.88 5.61
CA HIS A 394 9.14 25.56 5.75
C HIS A 394 10.16 25.48 4.62
N ALA A 395 11.36 25.95 4.94
CA ALA A 395 12.53 25.91 4.10
C ALA A 395 12.89 24.44 3.98
N SER A 396 12.42 23.83 2.91
CA SER A 396 13.21 22.99 2.02
C SER A 396 12.27 22.05 1.26
N ALA A 397 12.42 22.06 -0.07
CA ALA A 397 12.52 20.91 -0.95
C ALA A 397 12.14 19.50 -0.42
N VAL A 398 10.96 19.32 0.17
CA VAL A 398 10.34 18.00 0.38
C VAL A 398 9.05 17.91 -0.44
N GLU A 399 9.16 18.34 -1.70
CA GLU A 399 8.19 18.07 -2.75
C GLU A 399 8.27 16.59 -3.11
N GLN A 400 7.18 15.84 -2.85
CA GLN A 400 6.75 14.75 -3.73
C GLN A 400 5.41 14.13 -3.28
N LEU A 401 5.01 14.25 -2.00
CA LEU A 401 3.83 13.56 -1.49
C LEU A 401 2.60 14.43 -1.19
N ILE A 402 2.72 15.76 -1.15
CA ILE A 402 1.58 16.70 -1.15
C ILE A 402 1.54 17.42 -2.49
N ALA A 403 0.36 17.53 -3.09
CA ALA A 403 0.20 18.27 -4.34
C ALA A 403 0.33 19.79 -4.09
N PRO A 404 0.84 20.57 -5.05
CA PRO A 404 0.64 22.01 -5.10
C PRO A 404 -0.85 22.41 -5.20
N LYS A 405 -1.15 23.69 -4.95
CA LYS A 405 -2.53 24.22 -4.86
C LYS A 405 -3.37 23.98 -6.13
N ASP A 406 -2.76 24.17 -7.29
CA ASP A 406 -3.42 24.07 -8.60
C ASP A 406 -3.21 22.72 -9.30
N GLU A 407 -2.65 21.74 -8.57
CA GLU A 407 -2.43 20.39 -9.08
C GLU A 407 -3.45 19.38 -8.56
N PRO A 408 -3.67 18.27 -9.30
CA PRO A 408 -4.42 17.14 -8.79
C PRO A 408 -3.77 16.60 -7.50
N VAL A 409 -4.62 16.23 -6.54
CA VAL A 409 -4.17 15.69 -5.25
C VAL A 409 -3.22 14.50 -5.43
N ARG A 410 -2.23 14.38 -4.54
CA ARG A 410 -1.34 13.21 -4.52
C ARG A 410 -2.08 12.05 -3.87
N LEU A 411 -2.22 10.95 -4.61
CA LEU A 411 -2.93 9.76 -4.16
C LEU A 411 -1.92 8.68 -3.74
N LEU A 412 -1.87 8.41 -2.44
CA LEU A 412 -1.03 7.36 -1.85
C LEU A 412 -1.90 6.10 -1.69
N ARG A 413 -1.51 5.04 -2.38
CA ARG A 413 -2.29 3.80 -2.48
C ARG A 413 -1.53 2.69 -1.76
N PHE A 414 -2.19 2.02 -0.83
CA PHE A 414 -1.58 0.94 -0.05
C PHE A 414 -2.41 -0.34 -0.09
N ALA A 415 -1.71 -1.46 -0.14
CA ALA A 415 -2.26 -2.80 -0.12
C ALA A 415 -1.45 -3.62 0.89
N ASN A 416 -2.08 -4.09 1.97
CA ASN A 416 -1.39 -4.82 3.05
C ASN A 416 -0.11 -4.12 3.55
N ARG A 417 -0.17 -2.79 3.76
CA ARG A 417 0.96 -1.92 4.16
C ARG A 417 2.10 -1.78 3.14
N THR A 418 1.94 -2.32 1.94
CA THR A 418 2.85 -2.11 0.81
C THR A 418 2.35 -0.97 -0.09
N PRO A 419 3.19 0.03 -0.41
CA PRO A 419 2.87 1.09 -1.37
C PRO A 419 2.63 0.56 -2.79
N LEU A 420 1.65 1.14 -3.50
CA LEU A 420 1.35 0.87 -4.90
C LEU A 420 1.71 2.09 -5.76
N LEU A 421 2.82 2.01 -6.49
CA LEU A 421 3.37 3.15 -7.22
C LEU A 421 2.85 3.24 -8.65
N TYR A 422 2.74 2.12 -9.37
CA TYR A 422 2.40 2.13 -10.80
C TYR A 422 0.93 1.79 -11.07
N GLN A 423 0.49 1.96 -12.32
CA GLN A 423 -0.85 1.60 -12.79
C GLN A 423 -2.01 2.26 -12.00
N GLN A 424 -1.87 3.55 -11.71
CA GLN A 424 -2.89 4.29 -10.96
C GLN A 424 -4.28 4.28 -11.63
N SER A 425 -4.36 4.31 -12.97
CA SER A 425 -5.63 4.40 -13.71
C SER A 425 -6.54 3.17 -13.59
N SER A 426 -5.97 1.96 -13.50
CA SER A 426 -6.74 0.72 -13.40
C SER A 426 -7.21 0.44 -11.96
N CYS A 427 -6.55 1.04 -10.96
CA CYS A 427 -6.74 0.75 -9.55
C CYS A 427 -8.11 1.16 -9.00
N ALA A 428 -8.70 0.27 -8.19
CA ALA A 428 -9.92 0.47 -7.43
C ALA A 428 -9.90 1.75 -6.59
N ILE A 429 -8.77 2.03 -5.93
CA ILE A 429 -8.61 3.21 -5.08
C ILE A 429 -8.79 4.49 -5.90
N THR A 430 -8.06 4.62 -7.01
CA THR A 430 -8.15 5.78 -7.90
C THR A 430 -9.56 5.96 -8.44
N LYS A 431 -10.19 4.86 -8.89
CA LYS A 431 -11.57 4.87 -9.37
C LYS A 431 -12.54 5.33 -8.28
N ALA A 432 -12.37 4.89 -7.04
CA ALA A 432 -13.19 5.30 -5.92
C ALA A 432 -13.02 6.80 -5.57
N VAL A 433 -11.79 7.32 -5.62
CA VAL A 433 -11.51 8.75 -5.41
C VAL A 433 -12.13 9.60 -6.51
N ILE A 434 -11.94 9.24 -7.78
CA ILE A 434 -12.53 9.98 -8.92
C ILE A 434 -14.07 9.98 -8.85
N GLN A 435 -14.67 8.85 -8.47
CA GLN A 435 -16.13 8.71 -8.36
C GLN A 435 -16.74 9.41 -7.13
N THR A 436 -15.92 9.85 -6.18
CA THR A 436 -16.40 10.63 -5.02
C THR A 436 -16.65 12.07 -5.46
N ASN A 437 -17.79 12.65 -5.07
CA ASN A 437 -18.11 14.03 -5.40
C ASN A 437 -17.38 14.99 -4.45
N TRP A 438 -16.21 15.49 -4.83
CA TRP A 438 -15.41 16.36 -3.95
C TRP A 438 -15.92 17.79 -3.87
N ARG A 439 -16.71 18.24 -4.86
CA ARG A 439 -17.29 19.59 -4.90
C ARG A 439 -18.22 19.85 -3.71
N THR A 440 -18.95 18.83 -3.25
CA THR A 440 -19.80 18.94 -2.06
C THR A 440 -19.01 19.11 -0.76
N TYR A 441 -17.71 18.85 -0.78
CA TYR A 441 -16.81 18.99 0.36
C TYR A 441 -15.91 20.23 0.27
N GLY A 442 -16.14 21.11 -0.70
CA GLY A 442 -15.41 22.38 -0.86
C GLY A 442 -14.14 22.29 -1.68
N LEU A 443 -13.91 21.19 -2.42
CA LEU A 443 -12.76 21.07 -3.32
C LEU A 443 -13.16 21.25 -4.79
N HIS A 444 -12.25 21.77 -5.59
CA HIS A 444 -12.41 21.81 -7.04
C HIS A 444 -12.14 20.42 -7.65
N GLN A 445 -12.89 20.03 -8.67
CA GLN A 445 -12.70 18.75 -9.38
C GLN A 445 -13.26 18.86 -10.79
N THR A 446 -12.49 18.43 -11.79
CA THR A 446 -12.97 18.26 -13.17
C THR A 446 -13.58 16.88 -13.37
N LYS A 447 -14.51 16.73 -14.32
CA LYS A 447 -15.26 15.48 -14.51
C LYS A 447 -14.31 14.35 -14.91
N GLY A 448 -14.32 13.24 -14.16
CA GLY A 448 -13.48 12.07 -14.45
C GLY A 448 -12.02 12.20 -14.02
N ALA A 449 -11.66 13.28 -13.32
CA ALA A 449 -10.31 13.49 -12.80
C ALA A 449 -10.28 13.43 -11.27
N LEU A 450 -9.06 13.40 -10.72
CA LEU A 450 -8.82 13.62 -9.30
C LEU A 450 -9.22 15.06 -8.89
N PRO A 451 -9.58 15.29 -7.63
CA PRO A 451 -9.78 16.65 -7.14
C PRO A 451 -8.47 17.43 -7.20
N ILE A 452 -8.58 18.76 -7.27
CA ILE A 452 -7.48 19.70 -7.28
C ILE A 452 -7.48 20.41 -5.93
N ALA A 453 -6.41 20.21 -5.18
CA ALA A 453 -6.20 20.79 -3.87
C ALA A 453 -4.77 20.50 -3.39
N PRO A 454 -4.20 21.36 -2.53
CA PRO A 454 -2.88 21.14 -1.93
C PRO A 454 -2.92 20.05 -0.84
N MET A 455 -3.19 18.81 -1.24
CA MET A 455 -3.40 17.71 -0.30
C MET A 455 -2.89 16.36 -0.82
N ALA A 456 -2.66 15.47 0.15
CA ALA A 456 -2.46 14.05 -0.06
C ALA A 456 -3.69 13.27 0.41
N ILE A 457 -4.13 12.30 -0.38
CA ILE A 457 -5.14 11.31 0.00
C ILE A 457 -4.43 9.96 0.11
N LEU A 458 -4.52 9.34 1.27
CA LEU A 458 -4.03 7.99 1.52
C LEU A 458 -5.22 7.04 1.59
N VAL A 459 -5.15 5.91 0.89
CA VAL A 459 -6.10 4.80 1.06
C VAL A 459 -5.33 3.50 1.20
N HIS A 460 -5.60 2.79 2.29
CA HIS A 460 -5.04 1.48 2.58
C HIS A 460 -6.15 0.42 2.55
N VAL A 461 -5.89 -0.68 1.83
CA VAL A 461 -6.74 -1.87 1.82
C VAL A 461 -5.95 -3.02 2.42
N ALA A 462 -6.41 -3.53 3.55
CA ALA A 462 -5.86 -4.70 4.23
C ALA A 462 -6.76 -5.92 4.00
N SER A 463 -6.20 -7.05 3.60
CA SER A 463 -6.94 -8.29 3.32
C SER A 463 -6.02 -9.50 3.37
N VAL A 464 -6.60 -10.67 3.62
CA VAL A 464 -5.88 -11.96 3.54
C VAL A 464 -5.42 -12.25 2.11
N TRP A 465 -6.26 -11.87 1.14
CA TRP A 465 -5.95 -11.92 -0.27
C TRP A 465 -6.28 -10.57 -0.87
N ILE A 466 -5.40 -9.97 -1.65
CA ILE A 466 -5.69 -8.72 -2.37
C ILE A 466 -5.89 -9.09 -3.84
N PRO A 467 -7.01 -8.67 -4.46
CA PRO A 467 -7.24 -8.97 -5.86
C PRO A 467 -6.43 -7.99 -6.72
N TYR A 468 -5.19 -8.33 -7.03
CA TYR A 468 -4.38 -7.53 -7.94
C TYR A 468 -4.80 -7.72 -9.39
N THR A 469 -4.62 -6.69 -10.21
CA THR A 469 -4.85 -6.75 -11.67
C THR A 469 -3.79 -7.56 -12.41
N SER A 470 -2.59 -7.72 -11.81
CA SER A 470 -1.43 -8.41 -12.37
C SER A 470 -0.54 -8.96 -11.27
N GLU A 471 0.34 -9.92 -11.62
CA GLU A 471 1.29 -10.55 -10.69
C GLU A 471 2.37 -9.58 -10.14
N SER A 472 2.58 -8.45 -10.80
CA SER A 472 3.43 -7.36 -10.33
C SER A 472 2.85 -6.56 -9.15
N LYS A 473 1.58 -6.81 -8.77
CA LYS A 473 0.91 -6.20 -7.60
C LYS A 473 0.91 -4.68 -7.58
N GLU A 474 0.56 -4.05 -8.71
CA GLU A 474 0.59 -2.58 -8.86
C GLU A 474 -0.77 -1.90 -8.65
N ALA A 475 -1.86 -2.63 -8.87
CA ALA A 475 -3.21 -2.10 -8.77
C ALA A 475 -4.19 -3.14 -8.23
N ILE A 476 -5.12 -2.67 -7.39
CA ILE A 476 -6.25 -3.45 -6.88
C ILE A 476 -7.38 -3.43 -7.91
N GLU A 477 -7.99 -4.58 -8.18
CA GLU A 477 -9.15 -4.72 -9.06
C GLU A 477 -10.41 -4.06 -8.45
N PRO A 478 -11.17 -3.25 -9.21
CA PRO A 478 -12.37 -2.51 -8.77
C PRO A 478 -13.61 -3.39 -8.51
N TYR A 479 -13.56 -4.29 -7.53
CA TYR A 479 -14.77 -4.99 -7.06
C TYR A 479 -15.78 -4.02 -6.43
N PRO A 480 -17.10 -4.17 -6.66
CA PRO A 480 -18.13 -3.28 -6.12
C PRO A 480 -18.09 -3.13 -4.60
N GLU A 481 -17.83 -4.22 -3.87
CA GLU A 481 -17.73 -4.24 -2.41
C GLU A 481 -16.55 -3.39 -1.92
N ILE A 482 -15.39 -3.52 -2.58
CA ILE A 482 -14.18 -2.76 -2.27
C ILE A 482 -14.39 -1.27 -2.58
N LEU A 483 -14.93 -0.95 -3.76
CA LEU A 483 -15.21 0.43 -4.16
C LEU A 483 -16.17 1.13 -3.18
N LYS A 484 -17.21 0.41 -2.73
CA LYS A 484 -18.18 0.94 -1.78
C LYS A 484 -17.53 1.33 -0.46
N GLU A 485 -16.73 0.45 0.15
CA GLU A 485 -16.11 0.75 1.44
C GLU A 485 -15.03 1.84 1.34
N ILE A 486 -14.27 1.89 0.24
CA ILE A 486 -13.34 3.00 -0.01
C ILE A 486 -14.08 4.34 -0.09
N LYS A 487 -15.18 4.42 -0.84
CA LYS A 487 -15.99 5.64 -0.92
C LYS A 487 -16.53 6.07 0.44
N LEU A 488 -17.04 5.13 1.24
CA LEU A 488 -17.57 5.44 2.57
C LEU A 488 -16.48 6.00 3.50
N GLY A 489 -15.25 5.44 3.44
CA GLY A 489 -14.09 5.97 4.15
C GLY A 489 -13.68 7.37 3.68
N LEU A 490 -13.61 7.58 2.36
CA LEU A 490 -13.30 8.89 1.76
C LEU A 490 -14.30 9.95 2.19
N GLN A 491 -15.60 9.64 2.14
CA GLN A 491 -16.67 10.55 2.55
C GLN A 491 -16.60 10.92 4.04
N GLN A 492 -16.17 10.00 4.90
CA GLN A 492 -16.00 10.25 6.33
C GLN A 492 -14.90 11.28 6.59
N CYS A 493 -13.72 11.11 5.98
CA CYS A 493 -12.63 12.08 6.07
C CYS A 493 -12.98 13.40 5.36
N ALA A 494 -13.63 13.35 4.20
CA ALA A 494 -14.02 14.54 3.44
C ALA A 494 -15.02 15.42 4.18
N ARG A 495 -15.94 14.86 4.99
CA ARG A 495 -16.83 15.65 5.86
C ARG A 495 -16.04 16.44 6.92
N ARG A 496 -15.01 15.83 7.52
CA ARG A 496 -14.14 16.49 8.52
C ARG A 496 -13.31 17.59 7.85
N LEU A 497 -12.76 17.32 6.68
CA LEU A 497 -12.06 18.33 5.86
C LEU A 497 -12.97 19.51 5.50
N ALA A 498 -14.21 19.24 5.06
CA ALA A 498 -15.17 20.30 4.72
C ALA A 498 -15.54 21.18 5.92
N HIS A 499 -15.53 20.63 7.14
CA HIS A 499 -15.71 21.43 8.35
C HIS A 499 -14.50 22.34 8.59
N TYR A 500 -13.29 21.81 8.46
CA TYR A 500 -12.06 22.59 8.56
C TYR A 500 -12.02 23.72 7.53
N LEU A 501 -12.23 23.43 6.24
CA LEU A 501 -12.21 24.44 5.18
C LEU A 501 -13.25 25.56 5.40
N ARG A 502 -14.45 25.22 5.89
CA ARG A 502 -15.49 26.21 6.17
C ARG A 502 -15.14 27.12 7.34
N ARG A 503 -14.60 26.55 8.44
CA ARG A 503 -14.12 27.33 9.58
C ARG A 503 -13.08 28.35 9.13
N GLU A 504 -12.24 27.95 8.20
CA GLU A 504 -11.05 28.68 7.79
C GLU A 504 -11.36 29.76 6.76
N LEU A 505 -12.26 29.46 5.81
CA LEU A 505 -12.86 30.45 4.95
C LEU A 505 -13.59 31.53 5.76
N HIS A 506 -14.29 31.13 6.83
CA HIS A 506 -14.96 32.08 7.71
C HIS A 506 -13.96 32.98 8.45
N LEU A 507 -12.86 32.42 8.97
CA LEU A 507 -11.79 33.20 9.61
C LEU A 507 -11.15 34.20 8.64
N HIS A 508 -10.85 33.80 7.41
CA HIS A 508 -10.31 34.69 6.39
C HIS A 508 -11.29 35.82 6.04
N GLN A 509 -12.56 35.50 5.80
CA GLN A 509 -13.58 36.51 5.51
C GLN A 509 -13.79 37.49 6.67
N GLU A 510 -13.65 37.04 7.91
CA GLU A 510 -13.69 37.93 9.07
C GLU A 510 -12.47 38.83 9.16
N TYR A 511 -11.29 38.26 8.91
CA TYR A 511 -10.03 39.01 8.88
C TYR A 511 -10.04 40.07 7.79
N ASP A 512 -10.41 39.72 6.56
CA ASP A 512 -10.46 40.66 5.44
C ASP A 512 -11.45 41.80 5.71
N ARG A 513 -12.61 41.51 6.31
CA ARG A 513 -13.57 42.54 6.72
C ARG A 513 -12.99 43.47 7.79
N ARG A 514 -12.26 42.94 8.77
CA ARG A 514 -11.65 43.74 9.84
C ARG A 514 -10.51 44.60 9.30
N ALA A 515 -9.58 44.00 8.57
CA ALA A 515 -8.48 44.71 7.93
C ALA A 515 -8.98 45.82 6.98
N HIS A 516 -10.12 45.59 6.30
CA HIS A 516 -10.76 46.63 5.51
C HIS A 516 -11.26 47.79 6.38
N ILE A 517 -11.95 47.52 7.49
CA ILE A 517 -12.45 48.55 8.43
C ILE A 517 -11.29 49.31 9.09
N GLU A 518 -10.25 48.61 9.55
CA GLU A 518 -9.01 49.18 10.12
C GLU A 518 -8.36 50.17 9.17
N ARG A 519 -8.38 49.90 7.86
CA ARG A 519 -7.87 50.83 6.85
C ARG A 519 -8.65 52.14 6.76
N TYR A 520 -9.95 52.13 7.09
CA TYR A 520 -10.80 53.34 7.07
C TYR A 520 -10.89 54.05 8.43
N LEU A 521 -10.51 53.40 9.52
CA LEU A 521 -10.56 53.96 10.87
C LEU A 521 -9.89 55.34 10.99
N PRO A 522 -8.69 55.59 10.44
CA PRO A 522 -8.06 56.91 10.46
C PRO A 522 -8.87 57.98 9.70
N HIS A 523 -9.49 57.61 8.58
CA HIS A 523 -10.32 58.53 7.80
C HIS A 523 -11.63 58.87 8.51
N ILE A 524 -12.23 57.90 9.20
CA ILE A 524 -13.41 58.13 10.05
C ILE A 524 -13.03 59.05 11.23
N GLY A 525 -11.86 58.83 11.84
CA GLY A 525 -11.32 59.69 12.89
C GLY A 525 -11.17 61.14 12.42
N ALA A 526 -10.57 61.37 11.25
CA ALA A 526 -10.43 62.70 10.67
C ALA A 526 -11.80 63.37 10.39
N ALA A 527 -12.76 62.63 9.81
CA ALA A 527 -14.10 63.16 9.56
C ALA A 527 -14.86 63.51 10.86
N LEU A 528 -14.71 62.69 11.92
CA LEU A 528 -15.27 62.99 13.23
C LEU A 528 -14.62 64.21 13.88
N GLN A 529 -13.29 64.36 13.71
CA GLN A 529 -12.56 65.54 14.16
C GLN A 529 -13.10 66.82 13.51
N ASP A 530 -13.33 66.79 12.20
CA ASP A 530 -13.86 67.93 11.45
C ASP A 530 -15.31 68.29 11.85
N ILE A 531 -16.17 67.29 12.05
CA ILE A 531 -17.59 67.51 12.35
C ILE A 531 -17.81 67.95 13.80
N LEU A 532 -17.10 67.32 14.75
CA LEU A 532 -17.29 67.54 16.19
C LEU A 532 -16.27 68.51 16.79
N ALA A 533 -15.36 69.05 15.98
CA ALA A 533 -14.27 69.94 16.39
C ALA A 533 -13.42 69.35 17.52
N LEU A 534 -13.05 68.07 17.40
CA LEU A 534 -12.24 67.36 18.39
C LEU A 534 -10.77 67.82 18.33
N SER A 535 -10.09 67.79 19.48
CA SER A 535 -8.62 67.89 19.53
C SER A 535 -7.95 66.62 18.97
N ASP A 536 -6.67 66.70 18.62
CA ASP A 536 -5.91 65.54 18.13
C ASP A 536 -5.88 64.38 19.15
N ASP A 537 -5.77 64.69 20.45
CA ASP A 537 -5.80 63.69 21.53
C ASP A 537 -7.17 63.00 21.63
N GLU A 538 -8.26 63.75 21.46
CA GLU A 538 -9.63 63.22 21.48
C GLU A 538 -9.93 62.39 20.22
N ARG A 539 -9.41 62.78 19.05
CA ARG A 539 -9.47 61.96 17.83
C ARG A 539 -8.80 60.62 18.07
N ASP A 540 -7.55 60.62 18.54
CA ASP A 540 -6.76 59.40 18.69
C ASP A 540 -7.37 58.48 19.77
N SER A 541 -7.90 59.05 20.85
CA SER A 541 -8.69 58.30 21.84
C SER A 541 -9.95 57.68 21.24
N THR A 542 -10.68 58.42 20.39
CA THR A 542 -11.90 57.92 19.73
C THR A 542 -11.58 56.81 18.73
N VAL A 543 -10.50 56.94 17.96
CA VAL A 543 -10.05 55.91 17.01
C VAL A 543 -9.65 54.63 17.76
N ASN A 544 -8.89 54.74 18.85
CA ASN A 544 -8.53 53.59 19.68
C ASN A 544 -9.78 52.93 20.31
N MET A 545 -10.75 53.72 20.76
CA MET A 545 -12.02 53.19 21.28
C MET A 545 -12.81 52.44 20.20
N LEU A 546 -12.85 52.96 18.98
CA LEU A 546 -13.51 52.29 17.85
C LEU A 546 -12.80 51.00 17.45
N ASP A 547 -11.48 50.97 17.52
CA ASP A 547 -10.65 49.77 17.29
C ASP A 547 -10.92 48.70 18.36
N ASP A 548 -10.92 49.09 19.64
CA ASP A 548 -11.27 48.20 20.76
C ASP A 548 -12.70 47.65 20.62
N VAL A 549 -13.66 48.47 20.22
CA VAL A 549 -15.05 48.04 19.98
C VAL A 549 -15.14 47.06 18.80
N LEU A 550 -14.38 47.29 17.73
CA LEU A 550 -14.30 46.38 16.59
C LEU A 550 -13.79 44.98 17.03
N HIS A 551 -12.82 44.95 17.94
CA HIS A 551 -12.22 43.72 18.45
C HIS A 551 -13.08 43.02 19.53
N THR A 552 -13.76 43.78 20.40
CA THR A 552 -14.48 43.26 21.57
C THR A 552 -15.94 42.87 21.29
N SER A 553 -16.62 43.55 20.36
CA SER A 553 -18.05 43.33 20.08
C SER A 553 -18.37 41.98 19.43
N ARG A 554 -17.37 41.26 18.90
CA ARG A 554 -17.54 39.99 18.17
C ARG A 554 -16.96 38.76 18.87
N THR A 555 -16.16 38.91 19.93
CA THR A 555 -15.74 37.78 20.79
C THR A 555 -16.91 37.24 21.63
N THR A 556 -17.77 38.13 22.12
CA THR A 556 -18.94 37.80 22.96
C THR A 556 -20.04 37.00 22.24
N LYS A 557 -20.08 37.01 20.90
CA LYS A 557 -21.00 36.16 20.12
C LYS A 557 -20.54 34.70 19.96
N ARG A 558 -19.27 34.39 20.26
CA ARG A 558 -18.68 33.04 20.08
C ARG A 558 -18.71 32.16 21.34
N SER A 559 -19.09 32.69 22.51
CA SER A 559 -19.08 31.96 23.79
C SER A 559 -20.40 31.30 24.19
N LYS A 560 -21.43 31.29 23.33
CA LYS A 560 -22.63 30.47 23.58
C LYS A 560 -22.59 29.21 22.70
N PRO A 561 -22.74 28.02 23.30
CA PRO A 561 -22.60 26.73 22.61
C PRO A 561 -23.64 26.51 21.51
#